data_AF-A0A0K1Q8R3-F1
#
_entry.id   AF-A0A0K1Q8R3-F1
#
_cell.length_a   1.000
_cell.length_b   1.000
_cell.length_c   1.000
_cell.angle_alpha   90.00
_cell.angle_beta   90.00
_cell.angle_gamma   90.00
#
_symmetry.space_group_name_H-M   'P 1'
#
loop_
_entity.id
_entity.type
_entity.pdbx_description
1 polymer ?
#
loop_
_entity_poly.entity_id
_entity_poly.type
_entity_poly.pdbx_seq_one_letter_code
_entity_poly.pdbx_strand_id
1 'polypeptide(L)'
;MRAGEENHPMKLVRALSVFGFGLVGLVGVTATAFSAGGCSSSDSSTGGGGSTGQPPSKPEGAAVANPADTRTFAVSQLFLGDTDRNGTTDPSAWKKFGYNIDGLTTAKTSTDVCTRQGGATADKQEDGDDGRDDGFHTVMTFINGIVPKASSTISKSIADDGAFTIIFDLKGLNDDAHQTATGLSGNLLIGADLAKKPDFGPSLDWPYHADPTVAISDAYINNGTFVNGTGGSTVKLSIAVQGQNLTLNINHAIITFDHSSPDELTNGTIAGVLATEELVTGITNIASSLTDQLCSGSMLETVLQTIRQASDILQDGSNHAGIPCDGIAIGLGFNAHRIGPPKTVAPPSTSTPQDKCKADGGT
;
A
#
# COMPACT_ATOMS: atom_id res chain seq x y z
N MET A 1 33.79 -12.13 56.42
CA MET A 1 32.64 -11.31 56.88
C MET A 1 32.35 -10.32 55.76
N ARG A 2 31.30 -10.57 54.95
CA ARG A 2 30.03 -9.80 54.89
C ARG A 2 30.27 -8.32 54.57
N ALA A 3 29.62 -7.63 53.65
CA ALA A 3 28.54 -7.80 52.66
C ALA A 3 28.61 -6.50 51.81
N GLY A 4 27.95 -6.24 50.69
CA GLY A 4 26.81 -6.83 50.01
C GLY A 4 26.46 -5.86 48.87
N GLU A 5 26.10 -6.44 47.74
CA GLU A 5 25.61 -5.83 46.50
C GLU A 5 24.22 -5.21 46.72
N GLU A 6 24.02 -3.94 46.33
CA GLU A 6 22.68 -3.33 46.24
C GLU A 6 22.17 -3.37 44.80
N ASN A 7 21.28 -4.34 44.53
CA ASN A 7 20.43 -4.37 43.35
C ASN A 7 19.16 -3.54 43.61
N HIS A 8 18.91 -2.54 42.75
CA HIS A 8 17.67 -1.78 42.74
C HIS A 8 16.67 -2.41 41.74
N PRO A 9 15.51 -2.93 42.18
CA PRO A 9 14.44 -3.36 41.28
C PRO A 9 13.57 -2.18 40.83
N MET A 10 13.52 -1.92 39.52
CA MET A 10 12.52 -1.02 38.94
C MET A 10 11.15 -1.69 38.92
N LYS A 11 10.18 -0.99 39.53
CA LYS A 11 8.78 -1.39 39.68
C LYS A 11 8.03 -1.20 38.36
N LEU A 12 7.48 -2.30 37.82
CA LEU A 12 6.54 -2.29 36.71
C LEU A 12 5.15 -1.87 37.23
N VAL A 13 4.73 -0.64 36.94
CA VAL A 13 3.38 -0.15 37.23
C VAL A 13 2.44 -0.66 36.14
N ARG A 14 1.58 -1.63 36.48
CA ARG A 14 0.44 -2.05 35.67
C ARG A 14 -0.68 -1.03 35.83
N ALA A 15 -1.00 -0.30 34.76
CA ALA A 15 -2.24 0.49 34.68
C ALA A 15 -3.33 -0.37 34.01
N LEU A 16 -4.37 -0.65 34.79
CA LEU A 16 -5.59 -1.36 34.44
C LEU A 16 -6.70 -0.30 34.33
N SER A 17 -7.46 -0.25 33.23
CA SER A 17 -8.70 0.54 33.10
C SER A 17 -9.53 -0.07 31.96
N VAL A 18 -10.39 -1.05 32.25
CA VAL A 18 -11.82 -0.95 32.65
C VAL A 18 -12.73 -0.61 31.48
N PHE A 19 -13.39 -1.67 30.99
CA PHE A 19 -14.56 -1.65 30.11
C PHE A 19 -15.75 -0.99 30.82
N GLY A 20 -16.36 0.00 30.16
CA GLY A 20 -17.66 0.55 30.54
C GLY A 20 -18.73 0.07 29.56
N PHE A 21 -19.49 -0.96 29.95
CA PHE A 21 -20.77 -1.31 29.32
C PHE A 21 -21.84 -0.33 29.81
N GLY A 22 -22.47 0.41 28.89
CA GLY A 22 -23.67 1.20 29.13
C GLY A 22 -24.81 0.67 28.25
N LEU A 23 -25.77 -0.01 28.88
CA LEU A 23 -26.92 -0.65 28.25
C LEU A 23 -28.19 -0.08 28.93
N VAL A 24 -28.89 0.84 28.26
CA VAL A 24 -30.30 1.26 28.49
C VAL A 24 -30.71 2.00 27.20
N GLY A 25 -31.82 1.81 26.51
CA GLY A 25 -33.03 1.01 26.67
C GLY A 25 -34.07 1.53 25.66
N LEU A 26 -34.67 0.60 24.91
CA LEU A 26 -35.95 0.58 24.16
C LEU A 26 -36.82 1.86 24.01
N VAL A 27 -37.36 2.03 22.79
CA VAL A 27 -38.77 2.29 22.33
C VAL A 27 -38.67 2.91 20.91
N GLY A 28 -39.37 2.56 19.83
CA GLY A 28 -40.45 1.64 19.53
C GLY A 28 -40.85 1.79 18.05
N VAL A 29 -41.27 0.68 17.43
CA VAL A 29 -42.12 0.46 16.25
C VAL A 29 -42.33 1.59 15.21
N THR A 30 -41.91 1.32 13.96
CA THR A 30 -42.73 1.58 12.76
C THR A 30 -42.39 0.55 11.67
N ALA A 31 -43.39 -0.22 11.27
CA ALA A 31 -43.38 -1.04 10.06
C ALA A 31 -43.94 -0.23 8.90
N THR A 32 -43.19 -0.10 7.80
CA THR A 32 -43.72 0.35 6.50
C THR A 32 -43.07 -0.44 5.38
N ALA A 33 -43.91 -0.73 4.39
CA ALA A 33 -43.78 -1.71 3.34
C ALA A 33 -42.72 -1.39 2.26
N PHE A 34 -42.38 -2.45 1.52
CA PHE A 34 -41.68 -2.47 0.25
C PHE A 34 -42.20 -1.42 -0.76
N SER A 35 -41.27 -0.70 -1.38
CA SER A 35 -41.41 -0.26 -2.77
C SER A 35 -40.02 -0.09 -3.39
N ALA A 36 -39.81 -0.82 -4.49
CA ALA A 36 -38.69 -0.69 -5.40
C ALA A 36 -38.67 0.67 -6.11
N GLY A 37 -37.47 1.11 -6.50
CA GLY A 37 -37.16 2.34 -7.22
C GLY A 37 -35.89 2.95 -6.59
N GLY A 38 -34.69 2.85 -7.16
CA GLY A 38 -34.36 2.97 -8.57
C GLY A 38 -34.24 4.45 -8.95
N CYS A 39 -33.28 5.16 -8.34
CA CYS A 39 -32.90 6.52 -8.73
C CYS A 39 -31.38 6.68 -8.53
N SER A 40 -30.64 6.27 -9.56
CA SER A 40 -29.30 6.78 -9.85
C SER A 40 -29.47 8.20 -10.37
N SER A 41 -28.94 9.19 -9.65
CA SER A 41 -28.84 10.56 -10.16
C SER A 41 -27.60 10.62 -11.05
N SER A 42 -27.81 10.42 -12.34
CA SER A 42 -26.83 10.66 -13.39
C SER A 42 -26.65 12.16 -13.58
N ASP A 43 -25.60 12.72 -12.96
CA ASP A 43 -25.02 13.97 -13.45
C ASP A 43 -24.26 13.64 -14.73
N SER A 44 -24.87 14.01 -15.86
CA SER A 44 -24.26 13.94 -17.18
C SER A 44 -23.23 15.06 -17.34
N SER A 45 -21.99 14.82 -16.91
CA SER A 45 -20.84 15.55 -17.42
C SER A 45 -20.34 14.85 -18.69
N THR A 46 -20.58 15.48 -19.82
CA THR A 46 -19.95 15.13 -21.09
C THR A 46 -18.46 15.46 -21.01
N GLY A 47 -17.63 14.44 -20.77
CA GLY A 47 -16.17 14.53 -20.87
C GLY A 47 -15.47 13.22 -20.49
N GLY A 48 -15.02 12.45 -21.49
CA GLY A 48 -14.11 11.31 -21.35
C GLY A 48 -14.73 10.03 -20.79
N GLY A 49 -14.98 9.05 -21.65
CA GLY A 49 -15.38 7.69 -21.22
C GLY A 49 -14.23 6.97 -20.53
N GLY A 50 -14.09 7.16 -19.21
CA GLY A 50 -13.26 6.30 -18.39
C GLY A 50 -13.95 4.94 -18.23
N SER A 51 -13.24 3.84 -18.51
CA SER A 51 -13.68 2.53 -18.05
C SER A 51 -13.72 2.51 -16.53
N THR A 52 -14.69 1.79 -15.99
CA THR A 52 -14.89 1.61 -14.55
C THR A 52 -13.58 1.18 -13.88
N GLY A 53 -13.22 1.82 -12.77
CA GLY A 53 -12.03 1.46 -12.01
C GLY A 53 -10.69 1.81 -12.67
N GLN A 54 -10.63 2.67 -13.70
CA GLN A 54 -9.38 3.17 -14.30
C GLN A 54 -8.90 4.51 -13.70
N PRO A 55 -7.61 4.85 -13.82
CA PRO A 55 -7.15 6.21 -13.57
C PRO A 55 -7.78 7.21 -14.57
N PRO A 56 -7.86 8.51 -14.23
CA PRO A 56 -8.36 9.53 -15.17
C PRO A 56 -7.59 9.48 -16.50
N SER A 57 -8.28 9.64 -17.63
CA SER A 57 -7.63 9.61 -18.93
C SER A 57 -6.62 10.75 -19.09
N LYS A 58 -5.55 10.49 -19.84
CA LYS A 58 -4.58 11.51 -20.26
C LYS A 58 -5.32 12.69 -20.93
N PRO A 59 -5.08 13.94 -20.51
CA PRO A 59 -5.82 15.08 -21.04
C PRO A 59 -5.39 15.37 -22.48
N GLU A 60 -6.34 15.38 -23.40
CA GLU A 60 -6.10 15.68 -24.82
C GLU A 60 -5.81 17.18 -25.01
N GLY A 61 -4.79 17.50 -25.80
CA GLY A 61 -4.42 18.88 -26.14
C GLY A 61 -3.84 19.71 -24.99
N ALA A 62 -3.64 19.12 -23.81
CA ALA A 62 -3.01 19.80 -22.68
C ALA A 62 -1.55 20.17 -23.00
N ALA A 63 -1.12 21.32 -22.48
CA ALA A 63 0.25 21.79 -22.64
C ALA A 63 1.26 20.82 -22.01
N VAL A 64 2.48 20.80 -22.55
CA VAL A 64 3.59 20.10 -21.93
C VAL A 64 4.01 20.89 -20.68
N ALA A 65 4.19 20.19 -19.57
CA ALA A 65 4.59 20.77 -18.30
C ALA A 65 6.00 21.39 -18.39
N ASN A 66 6.22 22.46 -17.63
CA ASN A 66 7.53 23.10 -17.54
C ASN A 66 8.47 22.25 -16.66
N PRO A 67 9.55 21.66 -17.20
CA PRO A 67 10.42 20.78 -16.43
C PRO A 67 11.22 21.51 -15.33
N ALA A 68 11.24 22.85 -15.33
CA ALA A 68 11.84 23.64 -14.26
C ALA A 68 10.97 23.67 -12.98
N ASP A 69 9.67 23.35 -13.08
CA ASP A 69 8.81 23.22 -11.91
C ASP A 69 9.08 21.88 -11.24
N THR A 70 9.78 21.90 -10.11
CA THR A 70 10.13 20.69 -9.36
C THR A 70 9.44 20.66 -8.01
N ARG A 71 8.88 19.51 -7.63
CA ARG A 71 8.27 19.28 -6.32
C ARG A 71 8.68 17.92 -5.79
N THR A 72 8.97 17.87 -4.50
CA THR A 72 9.38 16.65 -3.82
C THR A 72 8.40 16.38 -2.68
N PHE A 73 7.89 15.16 -2.60
CA PHE A 73 6.99 14.72 -1.54
C PHE A 73 7.50 13.44 -0.90
N ALA A 74 7.34 13.31 0.41
CA ALA A 74 7.56 12.08 1.14
C ALA A 74 6.23 11.54 1.64
N VAL A 75 5.97 10.25 1.39
CA VAL A 75 4.83 9.55 1.95
C VAL A 75 4.87 9.66 3.47
N SER A 76 3.74 10.00 4.07
CA SER A 76 3.56 10.11 5.53
C SER A 76 2.62 9.04 6.07
N GLN A 77 1.74 8.51 5.24
CA GLN A 77 0.82 7.43 5.59
C GLN A 77 0.75 6.42 4.45
N LEU A 78 0.77 5.14 4.80
CA LEU A 78 0.62 4.03 3.85
C LEU A 78 -0.51 3.11 4.33
N PHE A 79 -1.46 2.85 3.44
CA PHE A 79 -2.66 2.06 3.67
C PHE A 79 -2.57 0.78 2.85
N LEU A 80 -2.66 -0.37 3.51
CA LEU A 80 -2.47 -1.71 2.94
C LEU A 80 -3.80 -2.44 2.70
N GLY A 81 -4.94 -1.76 2.90
CA GLY A 81 -6.28 -2.36 2.72
C GLY A 81 -6.99 -2.81 4.00
N ASP A 82 -6.34 -2.74 5.17
CA ASP A 82 -6.98 -3.00 6.48
C ASP A 82 -7.63 -1.75 7.13
N THR A 83 -7.35 -0.57 6.58
CA THR A 83 -7.96 0.70 6.98
C THR A 83 -8.37 1.51 5.76
N ASP A 84 -9.42 2.31 5.90
CA ASP A 84 -9.77 3.33 4.89
C ASP A 84 -8.69 4.42 4.78
N ARG A 85 -8.89 5.37 3.85
CA ARG A 85 -7.98 6.51 3.64
C ARG A 85 -7.89 7.48 4.83
N ASN A 86 -8.77 7.35 5.83
CA ASN A 86 -8.73 8.11 7.07
C ASN A 86 -8.01 7.35 8.19
N GLY A 87 -7.47 6.15 7.91
CA GLY A 87 -6.83 5.30 8.90
C GLY A 87 -7.81 4.57 9.83
N THR A 88 -9.10 4.54 9.49
CA THR A 88 -10.13 3.81 10.24
C THR A 88 -10.19 2.36 9.77
N THR A 89 -10.13 1.41 10.69
CA THR A 89 -10.25 -0.02 10.36
C THR A 89 -11.59 -0.31 9.68
N ASP A 90 -11.53 -0.91 8.49
CA ASP A 90 -12.70 -1.31 7.71
C ASP A 90 -12.37 -2.60 6.94
N PRO A 91 -13.09 -3.71 7.20
CA PRO A 91 -12.90 -4.97 6.47
C PRO A 91 -13.12 -4.88 4.96
N SER A 92 -13.74 -3.80 4.47
CA SER A 92 -13.98 -3.54 3.05
C SER A 92 -13.09 -2.42 2.48
N ALA A 93 -12.14 -1.89 3.24
CA ALA A 93 -11.29 -0.79 2.77
C ALA A 93 -10.49 -1.14 1.51
N TRP A 94 -9.97 -2.36 1.44
CA TRP A 94 -9.26 -2.91 0.28
C TRP A 94 -9.98 -2.68 -1.05
N LYS A 95 -11.32 -2.75 -1.05
CA LYS A 95 -12.15 -2.55 -2.25
C LYS A 95 -11.98 -1.20 -2.92
N LYS A 96 -11.46 -0.21 -2.20
CA LYS A 96 -11.27 1.18 -2.68
C LYS A 96 -9.83 1.48 -3.10
N PHE A 97 -8.92 0.53 -2.93
CA PHE A 97 -7.55 0.61 -3.39
C PHE A 97 -7.39 -0.19 -4.68
N GLY A 98 -6.30 0.08 -5.41
CA GLY A 98 -6.04 -0.59 -6.69
C GLY A 98 -6.73 0.09 -7.88
N TYR A 99 -6.62 -0.53 -9.04
CA TYR A 99 -7.25 -0.15 -10.29
C TYR A 99 -7.73 -1.43 -10.98
N ASN A 100 -8.61 -1.29 -11.96
CA ASN A 100 -8.97 -2.36 -12.87
C ASN A 100 -7.81 -2.57 -13.86
N ILE A 101 -6.92 -3.51 -13.60
CA ILE A 101 -5.69 -3.75 -14.34
C ILE A 101 -5.99 -4.54 -15.62
N ASP A 102 -6.88 -5.53 -15.55
CA ASP A 102 -7.18 -6.45 -16.66
C ASP A 102 -8.35 -5.99 -17.56
N GLY A 103 -9.08 -4.96 -17.15
CA GLY A 103 -10.25 -4.42 -17.84
C GLY A 103 -11.54 -5.23 -17.63
N LEU A 104 -11.54 -6.21 -16.72
CA LEU A 104 -12.67 -7.05 -16.40
C LEU A 104 -13.32 -6.60 -15.09
N THR A 105 -14.48 -7.16 -14.77
CA THR A 105 -15.07 -7.02 -13.44
C THR A 105 -15.43 -8.42 -12.97
N THR A 106 -14.65 -8.94 -12.05
CA THR A 106 -14.68 -10.32 -11.62
C THR A 106 -15.59 -10.51 -10.41
N ALA A 107 -16.53 -11.43 -10.56
CA ALA A 107 -17.39 -11.90 -9.49
C ALA A 107 -17.13 -13.39 -9.25
N LYS A 108 -17.67 -13.93 -8.14
CA LYS A 108 -17.53 -15.36 -7.78
C LYS A 108 -18.00 -16.34 -8.86
N THR A 109 -18.82 -15.86 -9.79
CA THR A 109 -19.40 -16.63 -10.90
C THR A 109 -18.69 -16.41 -12.23
N SER A 110 -17.67 -15.55 -12.29
CA SER A 110 -16.90 -15.31 -13.51
C SER A 110 -16.18 -16.58 -13.96
N THR A 111 -16.16 -16.81 -15.27
CA THR A 111 -15.57 -18.01 -15.90
C THR A 111 -14.59 -17.67 -17.01
N ASP A 112 -14.49 -16.40 -17.35
CA ASP A 112 -13.62 -15.80 -18.35
C ASP A 112 -12.26 -15.37 -17.79
N VAL A 113 -12.03 -15.56 -16.49
CA VAL A 113 -10.79 -15.27 -15.78
C VAL A 113 -9.89 -16.49 -15.60
N CYS A 114 -8.63 -16.26 -15.24
CA CYS A 114 -7.64 -17.28 -14.96
C CYS A 114 -8.13 -18.26 -13.90
N THR A 115 -7.58 -19.47 -13.94
CA THR A 115 -7.98 -20.56 -13.06
C THR A 115 -7.37 -20.34 -11.68
N ARG A 116 -8.22 -20.29 -10.67
CA ARG A 116 -7.81 -20.22 -9.26
C ARG A 116 -6.79 -21.28 -8.89
N GLN A 117 -5.89 -20.91 -7.99
CA GLN A 117 -5.00 -21.86 -7.34
C GLN A 117 -5.78 -22.92 -6.55
N GLY A 118 -5.18 -24.12 -6.45
CA GLY A 118 -5.81 -25.26 -5.78
C GLY A 118 -6.25 -24.93 -4.35
N GLY A 119 -7.53 -25.17 -4.05
CA GLY A 119 -8.12 -24.91 -2.73
C GLY A 119 -8.53 -23.46 -2.46
N ALA A 120 -8.29 -22.52 -3.39
CA ALA A 120 -8.80 -21.16 -3.26
C ALA A 120 -10.32 -21.10 -3.48
N THR A 121 -11.02 -20.39 -2.59
CA THR A 121 -12.45 -20.13 -2.71
C THR A 121 -12.74 -19.09 -3.79
N ALA A 122 -13.99 -19.01 -4.26
CA ALA A 122 -14.34 -18.12 -5.38
C ALA A 122 -14.29 -16.63 -5.03
N ASP A 123 -14.39 -16.27 -3.74
CA ASP A 123 -14.21 -14.90 -3.25
C ASP A 123 -12.78 -14.37 -3.41
N LYS A 124 -11.79 -15.24 -3.69
CA LYS A 124 -10.39 -14.84 -3.84
C LYS A 124 -10.08 -14.13 -5.16
N GLN A 125 -10.98 -14.20 -6.11
CA GLN A 125 -10.92 -13.47 -7.38
C GLN A 125 -12.00 -12.39 -7.46
N GLU A 126 -12.72 -12.09 -6.38
CA GLU A 126 -13.75 -11.06 -6.43
C GLU A 126 -13.10 -9.69 -6.36
N ASP A 127 -13.45 -8.81 -7.30
CA ASP A 127 -12.90 -7.47 -7.35
C ASP A 127 -13.45 -6.57 -6.23
N GLY A 128 -12.74 -5.46 -6.03
CA GLY A 128 -13.19 -4.33 -5.28
C GLY A 128 -14.30 -3.53 -5.97
N ASP A 129 -14.57 -2.35 -5.42
CA ASP A 129 -15.52 -1.41 -6.00
C ASP A 129 -15.02 -1.00 -7.39
N ASP A 130 -15.93 -0.82 -8.35
CA ASP A 130 -15.61 -0.43 -9.72
C ASP A 130 -14.70 -1.41 -10.49
N GLY A 131 -14.63 -2.69 -10.08
CA GLY A 131 -13.78 -3.69 -10.73
C GLY A 131 -12.30 -3.51 -10.42
N ARG A 132 -11.96 -2.93 -9.26
CA ARG A 132 -10.56 -2.77 -8.84
C ARG A 132 -9.96 -4.11 -8.43
N ASP A 133 -8.84 -4.47 -9.04
CA ASP A 133 -8.10 -5.67 -8.71
C ASP A 133 -7.24 -5.44 -7.45
N ASP A 134 -7.46 -6.26 -6.42
CA ASP A 134 -6.68 -6.23 -5.18
C ASP A 134 -6.74 -7.57 -4.42
N GLY A 135 -6.29 -8.66 -5.06
CA GLY A 135 -6.11 -9.97 -4.43
C GLY A 135 -5.19 -9.93 -3.19
N PHE A 136 -4.33 -8.91 -3.08
CA PHE A 136 -3.45 -8.68 -1.94
C PHE A 136 -4.19 -8.56 -0.61
N HIS A 137 -5.48 -8.18 -0.59
CA HIS A 137 -6.30 -8.21 0.62
C HIS A 137 -6.32 -9.60 1.30
N THR A 138 -6.19 -10.68 0.54
CA THR A 138 -6.07 -12.03 1.11
C THR A 138 -4.75 -12.23 1.83
N VAL A 139 -3.65 -11.69 1.30
CA VAL A 139 -2.34 -11.68 1.97
C VAL A 139 -2.41 -10.86 3.27
N MET A 140 -3.18 -9.78 3.29
CA MET A 140 -3.37 -8.94 4.47
C MET A 140 -4.02 -9.66 5.66
N THR A 141 -4.83 -10.69 5.42
CA THR A 141 -5.39 -11.50 6.51
C THR A 141 -4.29 -12.17 7.35
N PHE A 142 -3.22 -12.62 6.68
CA PHE A 142 -2.04 -13.17 7.33
C PHE A 142 -1.21 -12.08 8.01
N ILE A 143 -0.90 -10.98 7.28
CA ILE A 143 -0.09 -9.88 7.82
C ILE A 143 -0.72 -9.35 9.12
N ASN A 144 -2.04 -9.18 9.16
CA ASN A 144 -2.76 -8.75 10.36
C ASN A 144 -2.75 -9.76 11.51
N GLY A 145 -2.54 -11.05 11.22
CA GLY A 145 -2.34 -12.09 12.24
C GLY A 145 -1.01 -11.94 12.98
N ILE A 146 0.03 -11.40 12.34
CA ILE A 146 1.36 -11.17 12.92
C ILE A 146 1.50 -9.73 13.44
N VAL A 147 1.08 -8.76 12.62
CA VAL A 147 1.16 -7.34 12.89
C VAL A 147 -0.26 -6.76 12.85
N PRO A 148 -0.99 -6.83 13.98
CA PRO A 148 -2.32 -6.23 14.04
C PRO A 148 -2.27 -4.74 13.68
N LYS A 149 -3.21 -4.29 12.82
CA LYS A 149 -3.28 -2.92 12.32
C LYS A 149 -2.03 -2.53 11.55
N ALA A 150 -1.70 -3.32 10.53
CA ALA A 150 -0.49 -3.15 9.75
C ALA A 150 -0.40 -1.75 9.14
N SER A 151 -1.48 -1.19 8.56
CA SER A 151 -1.52 0.17 8.03
C SER A 151 -1.21 1.26 9.06
N SER A 152 -1.73 1.12 10.28
CA SER A 152 -1.42 2.08 11.35
C SER A 152 0.02 1.94 11.82
N THR A 153 0.54 0.72 11.92
CA THR A 153 1.92 0.44 12.35
C THR A 153 2.93 0.99 11.36
N ILE A 154 2.73 0.75 10.07
CA ILE A 154 3.62 1.24 9.02
C ILE A 154 3.56 2.77 8.91
N SER A 155 2.36 3.36 8.97
CA SER A 155 2.20 4.82 8.94
C SER A 155 2.87 5.48 10.14
N LYS A 156 2.82 4.86 11.32
CA LYS A 156 3.57 5.33 12.50
C LYS A 156 5.08 5.25 12.29
N SER A 157 5.57 4.15 11.76
CA SER A 157 7.01 3.96 11.47
C SER A 157 7.55 5.04 10.53
N ILE A 158 6.72 5.52 9.60
CA ILE A 158 7.04 6.63 8.72
C ILE A 158 6.94 7.98 9.46
N ALA A 159 5.77 8.32 9.99
CA ALA A 159 5.46 9.69 10.45
C ALA A 159 5.99 10.03 11.85
N ASP A 160 6.14 9.06 12.73
CA ASP A 160 6.63 9.28 14.10
C ASP A 160 8.09 8.88 14.26
N ASP A 161 8.50 7.77 13.64
CA ASP A 161 9.84 7.21 13.85
C ASP A 161 10.83 7.63 12.76
N GLY A 162 10.35 8.06 11.58
CA GLY A 162 11.20 8.44 10.45
C GLY A 162 11.99 7.26 9.87
N ALA A 163 11.53 6.03 10.06
CA ALA A 163 12.31 4.82 9.79
C ALA A 163 12.54 4.58 8.28
N PHE A 164 11.59 4.99 7.45
CA PHE A 164 11.68 4.98 5.99
C PHE A 164 10.57 5.86 5.39
N THR A 165 10.61 6.12 4.09
CA THR A 165 9.48 6.68 3.33
C THR A 165 9.60 6.35 1.84
N ILE A 166 8.57 6.64 1.06
CA ILE A 166 8.63 6.68 -0.41
C ILE A 166 8.69 8.16 -0.81
N ILE A 167 9.68 8.54 -1.63
CA ILE A 167 9.87 9.92 -2.06
C ILE A 167 9.51 10.05 -3.53
N PHE A 168 8.60 10.95 -3.85
CA PHE A 168 8.30 11.39 -5.21
C PHE A 168 9.08 12.67 -5.51
N ASP A 169 10.10 12.58 -6.37
CA ASP A 169 10.83 13.75 -6.89
C ASP A 169 10.36 14.04 -8.31
N LEU A 170 9.47 15.02 -8.45
CA LEU A 170 8.68 15.25 -9.66
C LEU A 170 9.10 16.53 -10.38
N LYS A 171 9.09 16.46 -11.71
CA LYS A 171 9.33 17.56 -12.64
C LYS A 171 8.08 17.82 -13.47
N GLY A 172 7.78 19.09 -13.67
CA GLY A 172 6.56 19.53 -14.34
C GLY A 172 5.35 19.69 -13.42
N LEU A 173 5.46 19.40 -12.11
CA LEU A 173 4.38 19.65 -11.16
C LEU A 173 4.53 21.07 -10.56
N ASN A 174 3.47 21.87 -10.63
CA ASN A 174 3.42 23.21 -10.04
C ASN A 174 2.34 23.29 -8.96
N ASP A 175 2.22 24.44 -8.28
CA ASP A 175 1.34 24.62 -7.12
C ASP A 175 -0.16 24.83 -7.47
N ASP A 176 -0.55 24.71 -8.75
CA ASP A 176 -1.95 24.83 -9.17
C ASP A 176 -2.73 23.55 -8.84
N ALA A 177 -3.73 23.66 -7.96
CA ALA A 177 -4.61 22.56 -7.56
C ALA A 177 -5.43 21.96 -8.72
N HIS A 178 -5.56 22.70 -9.84
CA HIS A 178 -6.28 22.29 -11.03
C HIS A 178 -5.34 22.05 -12.22
N GLN A 179 -4.04 21.88 -11.97
CA GLN A 179 -3.06 21.69 -13.02
C GLN A 179 -3.53 20.59 -14.00
N THR A 180 -3.46 20.92 -15.29
CA THR A 180 -3.72 19.98 -16.38
C THR A 180 -2.58 20.08 -17.38
N ALA A 181 -1.76 19.03 -17.47
CA ALA A 181 -0.55 19.02 -18.29
C ALA A 181 -0.10 17.59 -18.63
N THR A 182 0.73 17.47 -19.66
CA THR A 182 1.41 16.22 -20.05
C THR A 182 2.93 16.37 -19.97
N GLY A 183 3.67 15.26 -20.08
CA GLY A 183 5.13 15.30 -20.11
C GLY A 183 5.76 15.57 -18.74
N LEU A 184 5.03 15.29 -17.66
CA LEU A 184 5.62 15.23 -16.33
C LEU A 184 6.58 14.05 -16.27
N SER A 185 7.59 14.16 -15.41
CA SER A 185 8.59 13.12 -15.20
C SER A 185 9.12 13.18 -13.78
N GLY A 186 10.00 12.28 -13.39
CA GLY A 186 10.57 12.30 -12.06
C GLY A 186 11.23 10.99 -11.67
N ASN A 187 11.40 10.82 -10.37
CA ASN A 187 11.86 9.58 -9.77
C ASN A 187 11.01 9.26 -8.54
N LEU A 188 10.74 7.97 -8.34
CA LEU A 188 10.38 7.41 -7.06
C LEU A 188 11.66 6.87 -6.41
N LEU A 189 11.94 7.35 -5.20
CA LEU A 189 13.09 6.96 -4.40
C LEU A 189 12.64 6.28 -3.11
N ILE A 190 13.48 5.43 -2.54
CA ILE A 190 13.26 4.83 -1.23
C ILE A 190 14.02 5.65 -0.19
N GLY A 191 13.27 6.33 0.69
CA GLY A 191 13.82 7.05 1.83
C GLY A 191 14.34 6.07 2.89
N ALA A 192 15.57 6.31 3.34
CA ALA A 192 16.24 5.56 4.39
C ALA A 192 15.79 6.03 5.78
N ASP A 193 16.37 5.46 6.84
CA ASP A 193 16.16 5.90 8.22
C ASP A 193 16.64 7.35 8.42
N LEU A 194 15.72 8.22 8.83
CA LEU A 194 15.96 9.63 9.14
C LEU A 194 16.61 9.79 10.53
N ALA A 195 16.57 8.75 11.38
CA ALA A 195 17.04 8.70 12.76
C ALA A 195 16.40 9.75 13.69
N LYS A 196 15.27 10.34 13.27
CA LYS A 196 14.47 11.30 14.02
C LYS A 196 13.06 11.37 13.43
N LYS A 197 12.12 11.88 14.23
CA LYS A 197 10.79 12.23 13.76
C LYS A 197 10.86 13.27 12.62
N PRO A 198 10.21 13.04 11.47
CA PRO A 198 10.13 14.02 10.40
C PRO A 198 9.24 15.20 10.78
N ASP A 199 9.63 16.40 10.36
CA ASP A 199 8.80 17.61 10.46
C ASP A 199 7.94 17.83 9.21
N PHE A 200 8.16 17.04 8.14
CA PHE A 200 7.54 17.16 6.83
C PHE A 200 7.54 18.60 6.28
N GLY A 201 8.60 19.34 6.55
CA GLY A 201 8.78 20.69 6.05
C GLY A 201 9.55 20.74 4.73
N PRO A 202 9.43 21.83 3.95
CA PRO A 202 10.19 22.02 2.70
C PRO A 202 11.71 22.14 2.91
N SER A 203 12.18 22.21 4.15
CA SER A 203 13.61 22.14 4.52
C SER A 203 14.10 20.73 4.82
N LEU A 204 13.21 19.75 4.93
CA LEU A 204 13.56 18.37 5.25
C LEU A 204 14.32 17.73 4.09
N ASP A 205 15.59 17.42 4.31
CA ASP A 205 16.39 16.52 3.46
C ASP A 205 16.25 15.10 4.02
N TRP A 206 15.36 14.31 3.43
CA TRP A 206 15.21 12.91 3.81
C TRP A 206 16.27 12.07 3.07
N PRO A 207 17.16 11.35 3.78
CA PRO A 207 18.21 10.57 3.13
C PRO A 207 17.60 9.42 2.32
N TYR A 208 18.15 9.11 1.15
CA TYR A 208 17.56 8.09 0.26
C TYR A 208 18.59 7.04 -0.17
N HIS A 209 18.12 5.84 -0.48
CA HIS A 209 18.96 4.80 -1.08
C HIS A 209 19.12 5.04 -2.58
N ALA A 210 20.35 4.93 -3.10
CA ALA A 210 20.62 5.12 -4.53
C ALA A 210 20.00 4.02 -5.42
N ASP A 211 19.77 2.83 -4.87
CA ASP A 211 19.14 1.70 -5.52
C ASP A 211 18.10 1.05 -4.57
N PRO A 212 16.84 0.85 -5.00
CA PRO A 212 16.28 1.20 -6.31
C PRO A 212 15.92 2.68 -6.46
N THR A 213 16.12 3.19 -7.67
CA THR A 213 15.49 4.42 -8.17
C THR A 213 14.57 4.04 -9.32
N VAL A 214 13.29 4.41 -9.24
CA VAL A 214 12.30 4.13 -10.30
C VAL A 214 12.03 5.40 -11.07
N ALA A 215 12.39 5.43 -12.35
CA ALA A 215 12.11 6.57 -13.21
C ALA A 215 10.61 6.69 -13.49
N ILE A 216 10.11 7.91 -13.47
CA ILE A 216 8.75 8.27 -13.91
C ILE A 216 8.90 9.03 -15.23
N SER A 217 8.30 8.49 -16.28
CA SER A 217 8.32 9.06 -17.63
C SER A 217 6.92 9.12 -18.21
N ASP A 218 6.69 10.11 -19.08
CA ASP A 218 5.41 10.30 -19.78
C ASP A 218 4.18 10.46 -18.85
N ALA A 219 4.44 10.92 -17.62
CA ALA A 219 3.38 11.21 -16.67
C ALA A 219 2.54 12.41 -17.11
N TYR A 220 1.33 12.48 -16.57
CA TYR A 220 0.39 13.56 -16.82
C TYR A 220 -0.36 13.90 -15.54
N ILE A 221 -0.94 15.08 -15.53
CA ILE A 221 -1.86 15.53 -14.48
C ILE A 221 -3.11 16.06 -15.17
N ASN A 222 -4.27 15.64 -14.70
CA ASN A 222 -5.56 16.03 -15.26
C ASN A 222 -6.44 16.58 -14.14
N ASN A 223 -6.70 17.89 -14.18
CA ASN A 223 -7.47 18.62 -13.16
C ASN A 223 -7.02 18.29 -11.71
N GLY A 224 -5.71 18.31 -11.48
CA GLY A 224 -5.12 18.05 -10.15
C GLY A 224 -4.84 16.59 -9.83
N THR A 225 -5.33 15.62 -10.61
CA THR A 225 -5.00 14.19 -10.39
C THR A 225 -3.83 13.76 -11.27
N PHE A 226 -2.72 13.39 -10.64
CA PHE A 226 -1.52 12.89 -11.29
C PHE A 226 -1.67 11.41 -11.66
N VAL A 227 -1.05 11.03 -12.78
CA VAL A 227 -0.86 9.63 -13.20
C VAL A 227 0.55 9.45 -13.74
N ASN A 228 1.26 8.39 -13.31
CA ASN A 228 2.65 8.14 -13.68
C ASN A 228 2.92 7.83 -15.17
N GLY A 229 1.88 7.75 -16.00
CA GLY A 229 2.01 7.50 -17.45
C GLY A 229 1.53 6.10 -17.84
N THR A 230 2.10 5.54 -18.91
CA THR A 230 1.78 4.17 -19.34
C THR A 230 2.35 3.18 -18.30
N GLY A 231 1.50 2.68 -17.41
CA GLY A 231 1.83 1.87 -16.24
C GLY A 231 2.49 0.51 -16.53
N GLY A 232 3.73 0.53 -17.03
CA GLY A 232 4.49 -0.66 -17.40
C GLY A 232 5.82 -0.82 -16.65
N SER A 233 6.16 0.09 -15.75
CA SER A 233 7.38 -0.01 -14.95
C SER A 233 7.19 -0.88 -13.72
N THR A 234 8.18 -1.71 -13.38
CA THR A 234 8.25 -2.36 -12.08
C THR A 234 8.65 -1.36 -11.01
N VAL A 235 7.77 -1.14 -10.02
CA VAL A 235 8.07 -0.38 -8.81
C VAL A 235 8.59 -1.36 -7.76
N LYS A 236 9.85 -1.17 -7.34
CA LYS A 236 10.44 -1.94 -6.25
C LYS A 236 10.23 -1.20 -4.94
N LEU A 237 9.26 -1.64 -4.15
CA LEU A 237 8.97 -1.07 -2.85
C LEU A 237 9.59 -1.93 -1.74
N SER A 238 10.53 -1.37 -0.98
CA SER A 238 11.07 -2.02 0.21
C SER A 238 10.30 -1.55 1.44
N ILE A 239 9.56 -2.47 2.08
CA ILE A 239 8.80 -2.19 3.29
C ILE A 239 9.52 -2.77 4.50
N ALA A 240 9.79 -1.95 5.51
CA ALA A 240 10.31 -2.42 6.78
C ALA A 240 9.17 -2.94 7.68
N VAL A 241 9.15 -4.24 7.95
CA VAL A 241 8.24 -4.89 8.90
C VAL A 241 9.07 -5.40 10.08
N GLN A 242 8.88 -4.81 11.26
CA GLN A 242 9.68 -5.13 12.46
C GLN A 242 11.20 -5.06 12.22
N GLY A 243 11.67 -4.09 11.42
CA GLY A 243 13.08 -3.90 11.09
C GLY A 243 13.61 -4.84 9.99
N GLN A 244 12.74 -5.62 9.34
CA GLN A 244 13.07 -6.52 8.25
C GLN A 244 12.50 -5.99 6.94
N ASN A 245 13.31 -5.95 5.88
CA ASN A 245 12.88 -5.41 4.60
C ASN A 245 12.21 -6.50 3.76
N LEU A 246 10.92 -6.32 3.47
CA LEU A 246 10.20 -7.05 2.45
C LEU A 246 10.20 -6.23 1.16
N THR A 247 10.84 -6.75 0.11
CA THR A 247 10.78 -6.13 -1.22
C THR A 247 9.54 -6.62 -1.96
N LEU A 248 8.69 -5.68 -2.38
CA LEU A 248 7.56 -5.88 -3.27
C LEU A 248 7.95 -5.38 -4.66
N ASN A 249 8.04 -6.29 -5.63
CA ASN A 249 8.20 -5.94 -7.04
C ASN A 249 6.80 -5.79 -7.67
N ILE A 250 6.28 -4.57 -7.69
CA ILE A 250 4.97 -4.26 -8.26
C ILE A 250 5.14 -4.04 -9.76
N ASN A 251 4.83 -5.04 -10.56
CA ASN A 251 4.83 -4.97 -12.02
C ASN A 251 3.61 -4.22 -12.53
N HIS A 252 3.71 -3.66 -13.74
CA HIS A 252 2.62 -2.89 -14.36
C HIS A 252 2.10 -1.76 -13.45
N ALA A 253 3.02 -1.08 -12.76
CA ALA A 253 2.64 -0.19 -11.69
C ALA A 253 1.90 1.05 -12.19
N ILE A 254 0.72 1.30 -11.64
CA ILE A 254 -0.07 2.52 -11.81
C ILE A 254 0.03 3.33 -10.53
N ILE A 255 0.56 4.55 -10.64
CA ILE A 255 0.67 5.46 -9.50
C ILE A 255 -0.16 6.70 -9.80
N THR A 256 -1.07 7.02 -8.88
CA THR A 256 -1.88 8.22 -8.94
C THR A 256 -1.93 8.92 -7.60
N PHE A 257 -2.23 10.22 -7.60
CA PHE A 257 -2.58 10.98 -6.41
C PHE A 257 -3.28 12.28 -6.79
N ASP A 258 -4.02 12.84 -5.84
CA ASP A 258 -4.60 14.17 -5.96
C ASP A 258 -3.62 15.21 -5.38
N HIS A 259 -3.28 16.20 -6.20
CA HIS A 259 -2.48 17.37 -5.83
C HIS A 259 -3.40 18.59 -5.74
N SER A 260 -4.19 18.64 -4.66
CA SER A 260 -5.16 19.72 -4.40
C SER A 260 -4.59 20.88 -3.58
N SER A 261 -3.36 20.74 -3.07
CA SER A 261 -2.65 21.80 -2.36
C SER A 261 -1.14 21.72 -2.64
N PRO A 262 -0.39 22.84 -2.52
CA PRO A 262 1.04 22.86 -2.78
C PRO A 262 1.89 21.96 -1.89
N ASP A 263 1.36 21.54 -0.73
CA ASP A 263 2.12 20.93 0.35
C ASP A 263 1.72 19.48 0.63
N GLU A 264 0.67 18.97 -0.04
CA GLU A 264 0.12 17.64 0.24
C GLU A 264 -0.26 16.89 -1.04
N LEU A 265 0.02 15.58 -1.04
CA LEU A 265 -0.60 14.63 -1.96
C LEU A 265 -1.60 13.80 -1.16
N THR A 266 -2.82 13.73 -1.64
CA THR A 266 -3.91 12.97 -1.02
C THR A 266 -4.46 11.93 -1.99
N ASN A 267 -5.24 10.98 -1.46
CA ASN A 267 -5.86 9.91 -2.26
C ASN A 267 -4.86 9.14 -3.14
N GLY A 268 -3.60 9.06 -2.69
CA GLY A 268 -2.53 8.37 -3.39
C GLY A 268 -2.85 6.89 -3.54
N THR A 269 -2.55 6.32 -4.70
CA THR A 269 -2.68 4.89 -4.98
C THR A 269 -1.45 4.39 -5.72
N ILE A 270 -0.86 3.29 -5.26
CA ILE A 270 0.12 2.49 -6.00
C ILE A 270 -0.55 1.14 -6.26
N ALA A 271 -0.86 0.86 -7.51
CA ALA A 271 -1.46 -0.40 -7.94
C ALA A 271 -0.54 -1.16 -8.88
N GLY A 272 -0.76 -2.47 -9.03
CA GLY A 272 -0.07 -3.29 -10.03
C GLY A 272 -0.18 -4.77 -9.70
N VAL A 273 0.78 -5.57 -10.18
CA VAL A 273 0.78 -7.03 -10.03
C VAL A 273 2.07 -7.51 -9.36
N LEU A 274 1.94 -8.27 -8.28
CA LEU A 274 3.05 -9.01 -7.67
C LEU A 274 3.15 -10.40 -8.31
N ALA A 275 4.35 -10.82 -8.68
CA ALA A 275 4.59 -12.21 -9.03
C ALA A 275 4.45 -13.11 -7.78
N THR A 276 3.56 -14.10 -7.84
CA THR A 276 3.18 -14.90 -6.66
C THR A 276 4.38 -15.59 -6.00
N GLU A 277 5.19 -16.29 -6.79
CA GLU A 277 6.35 -17.03 -6.25
C GLU A 277 7.50 -16.10 -5.81
N GLU A 278 7.59 -14.88 -6.36
CA GLU A 278 8.53 -13.87 -5.85
C GLU A 278 8.10 -13.41 -4.46
N LEU A 279 6.80 -13.14 -4.25
CA LEU A 279 6.27 -12.76 -2.94
C LEU A 279 6.45 -13.88 -1.91
N VAL A 280 6.15 -15.13 -2.29
CA VAL A 280 6.40 -16.33 -1.46
C VAL A 280 7.86 -16.43 -1.07
N THR A 281 8.78 -16.22 -2.02
CA THR A 281 10.23 -16.25 -1.76
C THR A 281 10.63 -15.12 -0.81
N GLY A 282 10.14 -13.90 -1.03
CA GLY A 282 10.39 -12.75 -0.16
C GLY A 282 9.93 -12.99 1.28
N ILE A 283 8.71 -13.51 1.46
CA ILE A 283 8.15 -13.84 2.78
C ILE A 283 8.94 -14.97 3.44
N THR A 284 9.32 -16.01 2.68
CA THR A 284 10.15 -17.11 3.21
C THR A 284 11.48 -16.60 3.75
N ASN A 285 12.13 -15.66 3.06
CA ASN A 285 13.42 -15.09 3.47
C ASN A 285 13.35 -14.26 4.76
N ILE A 286 12.19 -13.69 5.09
CA ILE A 286 12.00 -12.91 6.31
C ILE A 286 11.18 -13.66 7.38
N ALA A 287 10.63 -14.83 7.08
CA ALA A 287 9.72 -15.54 7.97
C ALA A 287 10.35 -15.79 9.34
N SER A 288 11.62 -16.20 9.36
CA SER A 288 12.35 -16.48 10.61
C SER A 288 12.66 -15.23 11.44
N SER A 289 12.63 -14.04 10.84
CA SER A 289 12.89 -12.78 11.54
C SER A 289 11.61 -12.08 12.02
N LEU A 290 10.44 -12.48 11.51
CA LEU A 290 9.15 -11.91 11.91
C LEU A 290 8.63 -12.48 13.24
N THR A 291 8.51 -13.80 13.39
CA THR A 291 7.94 -14.40 14.61
C THR A 291 8.38 -15.85 14.81
N ASP A 292 8.60 -16.23 16.07
CA ASP A 292 8.94 -17.60 16.47
C ASP A 292 7.88 -18.61 16.03
N GLN A 293 6.63 -18.16 15.82
CA GLN A 293 5.53 -19.01 15.35
C GLN A 293 5.79 -19.56 13.93
N LEU A 294 6.47 -18.78 13.09
CA LEU A 294 6.86 -19.18 11.73
C LEU A 294 8.07 -20.11 11.71
N CYS A 295 8.73 -20.33 12.84
CA CYS A 295 9.80 -21.33 12.98
C CYS A 295 9.27 -22.77 12.97
N SER A 296 7.95 -22.94 13.17
CA SER A 296 7.29 -24.22 12.90
C SER A 296 6.95 -24.32 11.41
N GLY A 297 7.57 -25.27 10.70
CA GLY A 297 7.44 -25.39 9.25
C GLY A 297 5.99 -25.52 8.76
N SER A 298 5.09 -26.12 9.54
CA SER A 298 3.68 -26.27 9.16
C SER A 298 2.89 -24.95 9.12
N MET A 299 3.22 -23.99 9.99
CA MET A 299 2.56 -22.68 9.97
C MET A 299 3.01 -21.88 8.75
N LEU A 300 4.32 -21.85 8.49
CA LEU A 300 4.87 -21.17 7.32
C LEU A 300 4.27 -21.72 6.03
N GLU A 301 4.20 -23.04 5.85
CA GLU A 301 3.59 -23.63 4.65
C GLU A 301 2.11 -23.25 4.48
N THR A 302 1.35 -23.16 5.57
CA THR A 302 -0.05 -22.70 5.52
C THR A 302 -0.16 -21.26 5.03
N VAL A 303 0.78 -20.41 5.46
CA VAL A 303 0.88 -19.01 5.05
C VAL A 303 1.27 -18.89 3.58
N LEU A 304 2.31 -19.60 3.15
CA LEU A 304 2.75 -19.60 1.76
C LEU A 304 1.66 -20.12 0.84
N GLN A 305 0.89 -21.12 1.27
CA GLN A 305 -0.28 -21.59 0.54
C GLN A 305 -1.40 -20.54 0.47
N THR A 306 -1.63 -19.80 1.55
CA THR A 306 -2.62 -18.70 1.57
C THR A 306 -2.21 -17.59 0.59
N ILE A 307 -0.93 -17.26 0.51
CA ILE A 307 -0.38 -16.29 -0.45
C ILE A 307 -0.59 -16.79 -1.89
N ARG A 308 -0.29 -18.06 -2.18
CA ARG A 308 -0.58 -18.64 -3.50
C ARG A 308 -2.07 -18.58 -3.81
N GLN A 309 -2.93 -18.86 -2.85
CA GLN A 309 -4.38 -18.78 -3.04
C GLN A 309 -4.91 -17.35 -3.23
N ALA A 310 -4.08 -16.32 -3.00
CA ALA A 310 -4.40 -14.94 -3.30
C ALA A 310 -4.18 -14.57 -4.77
N SER A 311 -3.58 -15.44 -5.60
CA SER A 311 -3.41 -15.17 -7.02
C SER A 311 -4.75 -15.06 -7.74
N ASP A 312 -5.00 -13.90 -8.34
CA ASP A 312 -6.27 -13.49 -8.93
C ASP A 312 -6.14 -13.06 -10.39
N ILE A 313 -4.91 -12.73 -10.84
CA ILE A 313 -4.59 -12.24 -12.18
C ILE A 313 -3.35 -12.97 -12.74
N LEU A 314 -3.00 -12.72 -14.00
CA LEU A 314 -1.71 -13.15 -14.56
C LEU A 314 -0.62 -12.10 -14.32
N GLN A 315 0.63 -12.53 -14.25
CA GLN A 315 1.78 -11.63 -13.99
C GLN A 315 1.94 -10.48 -14.97
N ASP A 316 1.44 -10.64 -16.20
CA ASP A 316 1.47 -9.61 -17.24
C ASP A 316 0.34 -8.58 -17.13
N GLY A 317 -0.50 -8.69 -16.09
CA GLY A 317 -1.68 -7.84 -15.87
C GLY A 317 -2.89 -8.22 -16.72
N SER A 318 -2.83 -9.30 -17.49
CA SER A 318 -4.00 -9.81 -18.20
C SER A 318 -4.77 -10.84 -17.37
N ASN A 319 -5.98 -11.16 -17.82
CA ASN A 319 -6.80 -12.17 -17.18
C ASN A 319 -7.62 -12.92 -18.22
N HIS A 320 -7.44 -14.24 -18.30
CA HIS A 320 -8.17 -15.07 -19.26
C HIS A 320 -8.26 -16.54 -18.82
N ALA A 321 -9.37 -17.17 -19.20
CA ALA A 321 -9.67 -18.55 -18.86
C ALA A 321 -8.66 -19.57 -19.41
N GLY A 322 -8.51 -20.68 -18.68
CA GLY A 322 -7.71 -21.84 -19.11
C GLY A 322 -6.25 -21.84 -18.66
N ILE A 323 -5.78 -20.77 -18.01
CA ILE A 323 -4.42 -20.68 -17.44
C ILE A 323 -4.51 -20.43 -15.93
N PRO A 324 -3.72 -21.09 -15.06
CA PRO A 324 -3.68 -20.77 -13.64
C PRO A 324 -3.22 -19.33 -13.37
N CYS A 325 -3.86 -18.65 -12.43
CA CYS A 325 -3.43 -17.32 -11.99
C CYS A 325 -2.05 -17.40 -11.33
N ASP A 326 -1.12 -16.55 -11.73
CA ASP A 326 0.26 -16.53 -11.22
C ASP A 326 0.72 -15.14 -10.74
N GLY A 327 -0.17 -14.15 -10.81
CA GLY A 327 -0.02 -12.82 -10.26
C GLY A 327 -1.02 -12.55 -9.13
N ILE A 328 -0.65 -11.64 -8.23
CA ILE A 328 -1.53 -11.09 -7.19
C ILE A 328 -1.67 -9.60 -7.48
N ALA A 329 -2.87 -9.14 -7.82
CA ALA A 329 -3.14 -7.73 -7.91
C ALA A 329 -3.03 -7.06 -6.53
N ILE A 330 -2.42 -5.88 -6.51
CA ILE A 330 -2.17 -5.13 -5.28
C ILE A 330 -2.62 -3.69 -5.45
N GLY A 331 -3.33 -3.18 -4.43
CA GLY A 331 -3.67 -1.76 -4.27
C GLY A 331 -3.19 -1.21 -2.94
N LEU A 332 -2.24 -0.28 -2.96
CA LEU A 332 -1.77 0.45 -1.77
C LEU A 332 -2.25 1.89 -1.80
N GLY A 333 -2.86 2.36 -0.72
CA GLY A 333 -3.17 3.78 -0.54
C GLY A 333 -2.02 4.54 0.09
N PHE A 334 -1.89 5.84 -0.18
CA PHE A 334 -0.97 6.71 0.56
C PHE A 334 -1.43 8.17 0.65
N ASN A 335 -0.87 8.88 1.62
CA ASN A 335 -0.81 10.35 1.65
C ASN A 335 0.66 10.78 1.78
N ALA A 336 1.00 11.97 1.27
CA ALA A 336 2.36 12.48 1.30
C ALA A 336 2.39 13.99 1.61
N HIS A 337 3.50 14.45 2.18
CA HIS A 337 3.77 15.87 2.41
C HIS A 337 4.96 16.34 1.61
N ARG A 338 4.94 17.61 1.23
CA ARG A 338 6.06 18.25 0.56
C ARG A 338 7.28 18.30 1.47
N ILE A 339 8.42 17.94 0.93
CA ILE A 339 9.73 18.02 1.59
C ILE A 339 10.72 18.79 0.73
N GLY A 340 11.93 19.00 1.25
CA GLY A 340 13.03 19.51 0.45
C GLY A 340 13.51 18.44 -0.56
N PRO A 341 14.14 18.85 -1.68
CA PRO A 341 14.76 17.90 -2.59
C PRO A 341 15.82 17.07 -1.84
N PRO A 342 15.80 15.73 -1.95
CA PRO A 342 16.73 14.89 -1.22
C PRO A 342 18.14 15.08 -1.80
N LYS A 343 19.12 15.28 -0.91
CA LYS A 343 20.53 15.52 -1.25
C LYS A 343 21.43 14.47 -0.63
N THR A 344 20.99 13.84 0.45
CA THR A 344 21.78 12.88 1.20
C THR A 344 21.51 11.46 0.70
N VAL A 345 22.53 10.82 0.14
CA VAL A 345 22.47 9.38 -0.19
C VAL A 345 22.83 8.58 1.06
N ALA A 346 21.91 7.74 1.51
CA ALA A 346 22.14 6.80 2.61
C ALA A 346 23.09 5.68 2.16
N PRO A 347 23.95 5.17 3.07
CA PRO A 347 24.71 3.96 2.78
C PRO A 347 23.76 2.77 2.51
N PRO A 348 24.22 1.73 1.80
CA PRO A 348 23.48 0.48 1.69
C PRO A 348 23.12 -0.05 3.08
N SER A 349 21.90 -0.56 3.26
CA SER A 349 21.52 -1.18 4.53
C SER A 349 22.46 -2.37 4.81
N THR A 350 23.11 -2.35 5.97
CA THR A 350 23.98 -3.45 6.44
C THR A 350 23.28 -4.36 7.43
N SER A 351 21.97 -4.20 7.68
CA SER A 351 21.26 -5.04 8.63
C SER A 351 21.11 -6.46 8.08
N THR A 352 21.85 -7.40 8.65
CA THR A 352 21.58 -8.82 8.46
C THR A 352 20.26 -9.16 9.18
N PRO A 353 19.30 -9.82 8.51
CA PRO A 353 18.11 -10.33 9.18
C PRO A 353 18.47 -11.14 10.43
N GLN A 354 17.93 -10.77 11.58
CA GLN A 354 18.10 -11.57 12.80
C GLN A 354 17.19 -12.79 12.70
N ASP A 355 17.79 -13.97 12.64
CA ASP A 355 17.07 -15.25 12.59
C ASP A 355 16.55 -15.62 13.98
N LYS A 356 15.27 -15.35 14.27
CA LYS A 356 14.64 -15.70 15.56
C LYS A 356 14.45 -17.21 15.73
N CYS A 357 14.57 -17.99 14.66
CA CYS A 357 14.46 -19.45 14.72
C CYS A 357 15.75 -20.12 15.21
N LYS A 358 16.86 -19.39 15.26
CA LYS A 358 18.06 -19.82 15.96
C LYS A 358 17.97 -19.28 17.37
N ALA A 359 17.69 -20.17 18.34
CA ALA A 359 17.85 -19.85 19.74
C ALA A 359 19.27 -19.29 19.94
N ASP A 360 19.38 -18.15 20.62
CA ASP A 360 20.66 -17.65 21.12
C ASP A 360 21.30 -18.81 21.90
N GLY A 361 22.34 -19.41 21.32
CA GLY A 361 23.10 -20.46 21.98
C GLY A 361 23.77 -19.83 23.18
N GLY A 362 23.07 -19.76 24.31
CA GLY A 362 23.58 -19.24 25.56
C GLY A 362 24.87 -19.97 25.92
N THR A 363 25.97 -19.22 25.92
CA THR A 363 27.22 -19.59 26.57
C THR A 363 27.38 -18.78 27.84
#